data_AF-A0A1Q7H2C9-F1
#
_entry.id   AF-A0A1Q7H2C9-F1
#
_cell.length_a   1.000
_cell.length_b   1.000
_cell.length_c   1.000
_cell.angle_alpha   90.00
_cell.angle_beta   90.00
_cell.angle_gamma   90.00
#
_symmetry.space_group_name_H-M   'P 1'
#
loop_
_entity.id
_entity.type
_entity.pdbx_description
1 polymer ?
#
loop_
_entity_poly.entity_id
_entity_poly.type
_entity_poly.pdbx_seq_one_letter_code
_entity_poly.pdbx_strand_id
1 'polypeptide(L)' 'MASGGVPRFVISRILNHSEEKNITAVYDRYGYDAEKRAAMEFWNRQLSAILKGKAGTNCRRFAM' A
#
# COMPACT_ATOMS: atom_id res chain seq x y z
N MET A 1 -2.02 4.67 -4.40
CA MET A 1 -1.05 3.71 -3.83
C MET A 1 -0.32 2.92 -4.91
N ALA A 2 -1.01 2.16 -5.77
CA ALA A 2 -0.37 1.37 -6.84
C ALA A 2 0.48 2.22 -7.81
N SER A 3 -0.06 3.33 -8.30
CA SER A 3 0.67 4.29 -9.15
C SER A 3 1.89 4.93 -8.47
N GLY A 4 1.91 4.94 -7.14
CA GLY A 4 3.04 5.44 -6.35
C GLY A 4 4.16 4.43 -6.14
N GLY A 5 3.98 3.17 -6.56
CA GLY A 5 4.99 2.10 -6.42
C GLY A 5 4.81 1.22 -5.17
N VAL A 6 3.68 1.30 -4.46
CA VAL A 6 3.38 0.37 -3.36
C VAL A 6 3.21 -1.05 -3.95
N PRO A 7 3.87 -2.08 -3.40
CA PRO A 7 3.75 -3.45 -3.89
C PRO A 7 2.29 -3.94 -3.88
N ARG A 8 1.86 -4.59 -4.98
CA ARG A 8 0.50 -5.14 -5.10
C ARG A 8 0.15 -6.13 -3.97
N PHE A 9 1.15 -6.85 -3.49
CA PHE A 9 1.02 -7.80 -2.38
C PHE A 9 0.58 -7.10 -1.08
N VAL A 10 1.25 -6.00 -0.73
CA VAL A 10 0.90 -5.20 0.47
C VAL A 10 -0.50 -4.60 0.31
N ILE A 11 -0.84 -4.10 -0.88
CA ILE A 11 -2.19 -3.58 -1.18
C ILE A 11 -3.24 -4.67 -0.99
N SER A 12 -3.01 -5.88 -1.50
CA SER A 12 -3.91 -7.03 -1.35
C SER A 12 -4.18 -7.35 0.13
N ARG A 13 -3.13 -7.34 0.97
CA ARG A 13 -3.26 -7.56 2.42
C ARG A 13 -3.98 -6.43 3.15
N ILE A 14 -3.85 -5.17 2.70
CA ILE A 14 -4.62 -4.03 3.25
C ILE A 14 -6.10 -4.17 2.89
N LEU A 15 -6.39 -4.54 1.64
CA LEU A 15 -7.75 -4.74 1.13
C LEU A 15 -8.40 -6.02 1.66
N ASN A 16 -7.69 -6.78 2.50
CA ASN A 16 -8.09 -8.10 2.98
C ASN A 16 -8.53 -9.02 1.82
N HIS A 17 -7.90 -8.87 0.66
CA HIS A 17 -8.18 -9.68 -0.51
C HIS A 17 -7.48 -11.04 -0.34
N SER A 18 -8.25 -12.12 -0.45
CA SER A 18 -7.70 -13.47 -0.48
C SER A 18 -7.27 -13.79 -1.90
N GLU A 19 -5.96 -13.92 -2.13
CA GLU A 19 -5.48 -14.37 -3.43
C GLU A 19 -6.02 -15.79 -3.72
N GLU A 20 -6.74 -15.93 -4.83
CA GLU A 20 -7.31 -17.20 -5.26
C GLU A 20 -6.20 -18.13 -5.76
N LYS A 21 -5.94 -19.22 -5.02
CA LYS A 21 -5.00 -20.33 -5.32
C LYS A 21 -3.53 -20.17 -4.93
N ASN A 22 -3.23 -19.87 -3.67
CA ASN A 22 -1.89 -20.14 -3.12
C ASN A 22 -1.97 -21.17 -1.98
N ILE A 23 -1.49 -22.39 -2.23
CA ILE A 23 -1.37 -23.47 -1.22
C ILE A 23 -0.46 -23.01 -0.06
N THR A 24 0.53 -22.17 -0.37
CA THR A 24 1.47 -21.60 0.60
C THR A 24 0.89 -20.47 1.45
N ALA A 25 -0.29 -19.93 1.11
CA ALA A 25 -0.93 -18.86 1.89
C ALA A 25 -1.27 -19.30 3.33
N VAL A 26 -1.48 -20.61 3.53
CA VAL A 26 -1.69 -21.22 4.86
C VAL A 26 -0.45 -21.07 5.77
N TYR A 27 0.75 -20.98 5.19
CA TYR A 27 2.00 -20.80 5.93
C TYR A 27 2.35 -19.32 6.17
N ASP A 28 1.72 -18.40 5.44
CA ASP A 28 2.00 -16.96 5.60
C ASP A 28 1.18 -16.35 6.74
N ARG A 29 1.65 -16.61 7.97
CA ARG A 29 1.12 -16.05 9.22
C ARG A 29 1.61 -14.64 9.50
N TYR A 30 2.46 -14.08 8.64
CA TYR A 30 2.99 -12.75 8.87
C TYR A 30 1.91 -11.70 8.60
N GLY A 31 1.75 -10.79 9.57
CA GLY A 31 0.75 -9.72 9.50
C GLY A 31 1.10 -8.65 8.47
N TYR A 32 2.38 -8.50 8.11
CA TYR A 32 2.90 -7.40 7.29
C TYR A 32 2.50 -6.02 7.81
N ASP A 33 2.41 -5.86 9.13
CA ASP A 33 1.84 -4.63 9.73
C ASP A 33 2.74 -3.41 9.49
N ALA A 34 4.06 -3.61 9.41
CA ALA A 34 5.02 -2.55 9.08
C ALA A 34 4.83 -2.05 7.64
N GLU A 35 4.69 -2.98 6.69
CA GLU A 35 4.45 -2.72 5.27
C GLU A 35 3.10 -2.05 5.05
N LYS A 36 2.05 -2.57 5.70
CA LYS A 36 0.71 -1.99 5.67
C LYS A 36 0.73 -0.55 6.18
N ARG A 37 1.42 -0.31 7.30
CA ARG A 37 1.58 1.02 7.88
C ARG A 37 2.30 1.97 6.92
N ALA A 38 3.44 1.57 6.36
CA ALA A 38 4.18 2.39 5.41
C ALA A 38 3.34 2.75 4.18
N ALA A 39 2.60 1.79 3.63
CA ALA A 39 1.69 1.99 2.50
C ALA A 39 0.53 2.95 2.84
N MET A 40 -0.05 2.83 4.03
CA MET A 40 -1.11 3.71 4.51
C MET A 40 -0.61 5.13 4.79
N GLU A 41 0.59 5.29 5.36
CA GLU A 41 1.23 6.59 5.55
C GLU A 41 1.53 7.27 4.21
N PHE A 42 2.01 6.52 3.22
CA PHE A 42 2.17 7.02 1.87
C PHE A 42 0.84 7.48 1.26
N TRP A 43 -0.22 6.69 1.41
CA TRP A 43 -1.54 7.07 0.94
C TRP A 43 -2.07 8.33 1.62
N ASN A 44 -1.87 8.45 2.94
CA ASN A 44 -2.28 9.62 3.70
C ASN A 44 -1.60 10.90 3.18
N ARG A 45 -0.30 10.84 2.87
CA ARG A 45 0.43 11.97 2.25
C ARG A 45 -0.17 12.36 0.91
N GLN A 46 -0.47 11.39 0.06
CA GLN A 46 -1.09 11.61 -1.26
C GLN A 46 -2.48 12.24 -1.13
N LEU A 47 -3.34 11.66 -0.28
CA LEU A 47 -4.68 12.15 -0.03
C LEU A 47 -4.66 13.58 0.54
N SER A 48 -3.78 13.83 1.51
CA SER A 48 -3.59 15.17 2.10
C SER A 48 -3.14 16.20 1.06
N ALA A 49 -2.31 15.82 0.08
CA ALA A 49 -1.90 16.72 -1.00
C ALA A 49 -3.07 17.08 -1.91
N ILE A 50 -3.91 16.09 -2.27
CA ILE A 50 -5.13 16.27 -3.06
C ILE A 50 -6.08 17.23 -2.34
N LEU A 51 -6.36 16.99 -1.06
CA LEU A 51 -7.27 17.81 -0.25
C LEU A 51 -6.79 19.26 -0.11
N LYS A 52 -5.47 19.48 -0.06
CA LYS A 52 -4.87 20.83 0.04
C LYS A 52 -4.78 21.55 -1.32
N GLY A 53 -5.33 20.98 -2.39
CA GLY A 53 -5.30 21.59 -3.73
C GLY A 53 -3.89 21.68 -4.34
N LYS A 54 -2.90 20.96 -3.79
CA LYS A 54 -1.56 20.89 -4.40
C LYS A 54 -1.64 19.93 -5.58
N ALA A 55 -1.96 20.47 -6.75
CA ALA A 55 -1.90 19.75 -7.99
C ALA A 55 -0.46 19.24 -8.23
N GLY A 56 -0.28 17.92 -8.13
CA GLY A 56 0.74 17.18 -8.88
C GLY A 56 2.21 17.49 -8.61
N THR A 57 2.59 18.16 -7.52
CA THR A 57 4.02 18.44 -7.28
C THR A 57 4.69 17.23 -6.65
N ASN A 58 5.25 16.37 -7.51
CA ASN A 58 6.09 15.21 -7.17
C ASN A 58 5.46 14.24 -6.15
N CYS A 59 4.66 13.32 -6.68
CA CYS A 59 4.35 12.06 -6.04
C CYS A 59 5.67 11.28 -5.87
N ARG A 60 6.42 11.54 -4.79
CA ARG A 60 7.65 10.82 -4.45
C ARG A 60 7.34 9.33 -4.49
N ARG A 61 8.16 8.56 -5.20
CA ARG A 61 8.03 7.10 -5.28
C ARG A 61 7.93 6.53 -3.86
N PHE A 62 7.03 5.58 -3.66
CA PHE A 62 6.97 4.80 -2.43
C PHE A 62 8.36 4.21 -2.16
N ALA A 63 8.91 4.51 -0.99
CA ALA A 63 10.15 3.99 -0.48
C ALA A 63 9.86 3.43 0.91
N MET A 64 10.37 2.23 1.17
CA MET A 64 10.23 1.50 2.43
C MET A 64 11.50 1.65 3.25
#